data_AF-A0A815WLW4-F1
#
_entry.id   AF-A0A815WLW4-F1
#
_cell.length_a   1.000
_cell.length_b   1.000
_cell.length_c   1.000
_cell.angle_alpha   90.00
_cell.angle_beta   90.00
_cell.angle_gamma   90.00
#
_symmetry.space_group_name_H-M   'P 1'
#
loop_
_entity.id
_entity.type
_entity.pdbx_description
1 polymer ?
#
loop_
_entity_poly.entity_id
_entity_poly.type
_entity_poly.pdbx_seq_one_letter_code
_entity_poly.pdbx_strand_id
1 'polypeptide(L)'
;MYVSLFIGCAIVLDIYCYTLYGHLHVNVSFDGQWCQLKAYLFYVSGCGFFYSYLLQAIYRLCRITLFRKPSLQTFRLYVCGIVVQWLLSFVQVIPVLLLGTFEYLPHDYHCQIAIHNVRGLLIGLALVHTIPISLTTMCYAYTMFYIQKISATIKTARQLATDQRDFLVLKRIFIVLTTLIASGMPAFSIGLYFQFTGHLPYWSTQFQWLSATFAMLIVSIILIFVSPNVPKFRMYFAQ
;
A
#
# COMPACT_ATOMS: atom_id res chain seq x y z
N MET A 1 -6.05 -7.19 -0.95
CA MET A 1 -5.78 -6.08 -1.90
C MET A 1 -7.03 -5.25 -2.12
N TYR A 2 -8.03 -5.71 -2.88
CA TYR A 2 -9.26 -4.91 -3.14
C TYR A 2 -10.01 -4.51 -1.86
N VAL A 3 -10.13 -5.42 -0.89
CA VAL A 3 -10.74 -5.12 0.41
C VAL A 3 -9.97 -4.01 1.15
N SER A 4 -8.64 -4.12 1.24
CA SER A 4 -7.79 -3.08 1.86
C SER A 4 -7.87 -1.74 1.13
N LEU A 5 -8.00 -1.76 -0.20
CA LEU A 5 -8.18 -0.55 -1.00
C LEU A 5 -9.54 0.09 -0.75
N PHE A 6 -10.62 -0.71 -0.75
CA PHE A 6 -11.98 -0.24 -0.46
C PHE A 6 -12.08 0.38 0.94
N ILE A 7 -11.57 -0.31 1.97
CA ILE A 7 -11.52 0.21 3.34
C ILE A 7 -10.71 1.51 3.40
N GLY A 8 -9.55 1.55 2.73
CA GLY A 8 -8.71 2.75 2.66
C GLY A 8 -9.44 3.93 2.02
N CYS A 9 -10.11 3.72 0.89
CA CYS A 9 -10.91 4.75 0.23
C CYS A 9 -12.07 5.24 1.11
N ALA A 10 -12.75 4.35 1.82
CA ALA A 10 -13.83 4.74 2.73
C ALA A 10 -13.32 5.62 3.88
N ILE A 11 -12.16 5.29 4.46
CA ILE A 11 -11.53 6.09 5.52
C ILE A 11 -11.06 7.45 4.97
N VAL A 12 -10.44 7.46 3.79
CA VAL A 12 -10.02 8.71 3.11
C VAL A 12 -11.22 9.63 2.88
N LEU A 13 -12.33 9.08 2.38
CA LEU A 13 -13.57 9.83 2.17
C LEU A 13 -14.12 10.41 3.49
N ASP A 14 -14.13 9.61 4.56
CA ASP A 14 -14.54 10.07 5.89
C ASP A 14 -13.65 11.23 6.39
N ILE A 15 -12.32 11.14 6.24
CA ILE A 15 -11.39 12.21 6.59
C ILE A 15 -11.69 13.48 5.78
N TYR A 16 -11.92 13.37 4.47
CA TYR A 16 -12.30 14.52 3.64
C TYR A 16 -13.62 15.16 4.07
N CYS A 17 -14.62 14.37 4.44
CA CYS A 17 -15.88 14.88 4.97
C CYS A 17 -15.67 15.70 6.26
N TYR A 18 -14.79 15.24 7.16
CA TYR A 18 -14.45 15.95 8.40
C TYR A 18 -13.71 17.26 8.12
N THR A 19 -12.72 17.23 7.22
CA THR A 19 -11.99 18.42 6.79
C THR A 19 -12.95 19.47 6.22
N LEU A 20 -13.84 19.06 5.31
CA LEU A 20 -14.82 19.95 4.69
C LEU A 20 -15.82 20.53 5.72
N TYR A 21 -16.31 19.69 6.63
CA TYR A 21 -17.22 20.14 7.67
C TYR A 21 -16.56 21.16 8.61
N GLY A 22 -15.30 20.92 8.98
CA GLY A 22 -14.51 21.85 9.79
C GLY A 22 -14.25 23.18 9.09
N HIS A 23 -13.96 23.16 7.79
CA HIS A 23 -13.83 24.39 6.99
C HIS A 23 -15.14 25.19 6.90
N LEU A 24 -16.29 24.51 6.89
CA LEU A 24 -17.61 25.16 6.90
C LEU A 24 -18.01 25.69 8.29
N HIS A 25 -17.51 25.06 9.37
CA HIS A 25 -17.87 25.39 10.76
C HIS A 25 -16.61 25.64 11.60
N VAL A 26 -16.02 26.82 11.47
CA VAL A 26 -14.70 27.18 12.06
C VAL A 26 -14.62 27.01 13.59
N ASN A 27 -15.75 26.94 14.30
CA ASN A 27 -15.79 26.77 15.76
C ASN A 27 -15.75 25.31 16.23
N VAL A 28 -15.68 24.32 15.31
CA VAL A 28 -15.68 22.91 15.68
C VAL A 28 -14.26 22.37 15.80
N SER A 29 -13.99 21.60 16.85
CA SER A 29 -12.76 20.84 17.00
C SER A 29 -13.09 19.36 17.03
N PHE A 30 -12.32 18.57 16.30
CA PHE A 30 -12.38 17.11 16.31
C PHE A 30 -11.22 16.49 17.09
N ASP A 31 -10.51 17.29 17.88
CA ASP A 31 -9.41 16.80 18.71
C ASP A 31 -9.91 15.75 19.72
N GLY A 32 -9.10 14.72 19.93
CA GLY A 32 -9.39 13.64 20.86
C GLY A 32 -9.10 12.24 20.31
N GLN A 33 -9.44 11.24 21.13
CA GLN A 33 -9.11 9.84 20.88
C GLN A 33 -9.76 9.28 19.60
N TRP A 34 -10.96 9.75 19.26
CA TRP A 34 -11.65 9.30 18.06
C TRP A 34 -10.91 9.70 16.78
N CYS A 35 -10.34 10.90 16.77
CA CYS A 35 -9.53 11.40 15.68
C CYS A 35 -8.22 10.62 15.52
N GLN A 36 -7.54 10.32 16.63
CA GLN A 36 -6.35 9.46 16.62
C GLN A 36 -6.66 8.03 16.17
N LEU A 37 -7.80 7.47 16.56
CA LEU A 37 -8.25 6.16 16.10
C LEU A 37 -8.48 6.13 14.58
N LYS A 38 -9.09 7.18 14.02
CA LYS A 38 -9.25 7.31 12.56
C LYS A 38 -7.92 7.38 11.84
N ALA A 39 -6.98 8.17 12.36
CA ALA A 39 -5.61 8.22 11.83
C ALA A 39 -4.98 6.83 11.87
N TYR A 40 -5.06 6.14 13.01
CA TYR A 40 -4.56 4.77 13.15
C TYR A 40 -5.15 3.82 12.10
N LEU A 41 -6.48 3.79 11.93
CA LEU A 41 -7.15 2.94 10.94
C LEU A 41 -6.74 3.26 9.50
N PHE A 42 -6.51 4.54 9.19
CA PHE A 42 -5.99 4.97 7.89
C PHE A 42 -4.61 4.35 7.60
N TYR A 43 -3.67 4.45 8.54
CA TYR A 43 -2.33 3.84 8.39
C TYR A 43 -2.38 2.31 8.39
N VAL A 44 -3.26 1.68 9.18
CA VAL A 44 -3.49 0.22 9.13
C VAL A 44 -3.97 -0.20 7.75
N SER A 45 -4.90 0.53 7.16
CA SER A 45 -5.41 0.22 5.81
C SER A 45 -4.31 0.36 4.75
N GLY A 46 -3.47 1.40 4.84
CA GLY A 46 -2.30 1.57 3.98
C GLY A 46 -1.31 0.40 4.13
N CYS A 47 -0.98 0.03 5.37
CA CYS A 47 -0.12 -1.12 5.67
C CYS A 47 -0.70 -2.43 5.12
N GLY A 48 -2.00 -2.65 5.28
CA GLY A 48 -2.72 -3.83 4.76
C GLY A 48 -2.75 -3.92 3.24
N PHE A 49 -2.74 -2.78 2.56
CA PHE A 49 -2.55 -2.73 1.11
C PHE A 49 -1.17 -3.27 0.70
N PHE A 50 -0.09 -2.85 1.36
CA PHE A 50 1.26 -3.37 1.08
C PHE A 50 1.41 -4.85 1.44
N TYR A 51 0.92 -5.26 2.60
CA TYR A 51 0.92 -6.68 2.99
C TYR A 51 0.11 -7.57 2.05
N SER A 52 -0.89 -7.02 1.37
CA SER A 52 -1.62 -7.75 0.32
C SER A 52 -0.72 -8.14 -0.86
N TYR A 53 0.30 -7.35 -1.19
CA TYR A 53 1.29 -7.74 -2.20
C TYR A 53 2.27 -8.78 -1.66
N LEU A 54 2.68 -8.65 -0.40
CA LEU A 54 3.51 -9.66 0.26
C LEU A 54 2.81 -11.02 0.28
N LEU A 55 1.54 -11.06 0.67
CA LEU A 55 0.75 -12.29 0.70
C LEU A 55 0.66 -12.94 -0.69
N GLN A 56 0.44 -12.14 -1.73
CA GLN A 56 0.47 -12.62 -3.12
C GLN A 56 1.85 -13.18 -3.52
N ALA A 57 2.93 -12.51 -3.10
CA ALA A 57 4.30 -12.95 -3.33
C ALA A 57 4.60 -14.29 -2.66
N ILE A 58 4.25 -14.42 -1.37
CA ILE A 58 4.43 -15.64 -0.58
C ILE A 58 3.62 -16.80 -1.18
N TYR A 59 2.34 -16.57 -1.52
CA TYR A 59 1.50 -17.61 -2.10
C TYR A 59 2.09 -18.14 -3.41
N ARG A 60 2.62 -17.25 -4.26
CA ARG A 60 3.29 -17.64 -5.50
C ARG A 60 4.61 -18.37 -5.25
N LEU A 61 5.41 -17.87 -4.31
CA LEU A 61 6.65 -18.52 -3.89
C LEU A 61 6.36 -19.96 -3.46
N CYS A 62 5.40 -20.17 -2.53
CA CYS A 62 5.01 -21.50 -2.05
C CYS A 62 4.50 -22.40 -3.18
N ARG A 63 3.72 -21.86 -4.13
CA ARG A 63 3.24 -22.64 -5.28
C ARG A 63 4.40 -23.16 -6.15
N ILE A 64 5.42 -22.33 -6.37
CA ILE A 64 6.53 -22.61 -7.29
C ILE A 64 7.58 -23.51 -6.63
N THR A 65 7.95 -23.22 -5.37
CA THR A 65 9.00 -23.98 -4.66
C THR A 65 8.47 -25.28 -4.06
N LEU A 66 7.24 -25.28 -3.53
CA LEU A 66 6.64 -26.42 -2.83
C LEU A 66 5.58 -27.12 -3.68
N PHE A 67 5.85 -27.31 -4.98
CA PHE A 67 4.92 -28.01 -5.89
C PHE A 67 4.56 -29.44 -5.43
N ARG A 68 5.39 -30.07 -4.60
CA ARG A 68 5.17 -31.40 -4.02
C ARG A 68 4.24 -31.44 -2.80
N LYS A 69 3.84 -30.31 -2.21
CA LYS A 69 2.97 -30.26 -1.01
C LYS A 69 1.64 -29.55 -1.31
N PRO A 70 0.64 -30.25 -1.90
CA PRO A 70 -0.64 -29.65 -2.29
C PRO A 70 -1.45 -29.11 -1.10
N SER A 71 -1.23 -29.63 0.12
CA SER A 71 -1.85 -29.12 1.34
C SER A 71 -1.52 -27.64 1.62
N LEU A 72 -0.32 -27.18 1.21
CA LEU A 72 0.15 -25.81 1.36
C LEU A 72 -0.39 -24.83 0.29
N GLN A 73 -1.12 -25.34 -0.71
CA GLN A 73 -1.69 -24.55 -1.81
C GLN A 73 -3.21 -24.39 -1.71
N THR A 74 -3.79 -24.74 -0.56
CA THR A 74 -5.23 -24.71 -0.35
C THR A 74 -5.74 -23.27 -0.21
N PHE A 75 -6.96 -23.02 -0.72
CA PHE A 75 -7.64 -21.73 -0.57
C PHE A 75 -7.79 -21.32 0.91
N ARG A 76 -7.96 -22.30 1.81
CA ARG A 76 -8.04 -22.07 3.26
C ARG A 76 -6.79 -21.41 3.83
N LEU A 77 -5.60 -21.81 3.38
CA LEU A 77 -4.35 -21.17 3.79
C LEU A 77 -4.21 -19.75 3.26
N TYR A 78 -4.70 -19.49 2.05
CA TYR A 78 -4.75 -18.13 1.52
C TYR A 78 -5.67 -17.23 2.35
N VAL A 79 -6.86 -17.72 2.73
CA VAL A 79 -7.80 -17.00 3.62
C VAL A 79 -7.18 -16.78 5.00
N CYS A 80 -6.53 -17.79 5.58
CA CYS A 80 -5.77 -17.64 6.83
C CYS A 80 -4.68 -16.56 6.70
N GLY A 81 -3.96 -16.55 5.57
CA GLY A 81 -2.97 -15.53 5.25
C GLY A 81 -3.55 -14.12 5.21
N ILE A 82 -4.79 -13.93 4.73
CA ILE A 82 -5.48 -12.63 4.78
C ILE A 82 -5.70 -12.17 6.23
N VAL A 83 -6.14 -13.08 7.10
CA VAL A 83 -6.34 -12.77 8.53
C VAL A 83 -5.01 -12.38 9.18
N VAL A 84 -3.96 -13.17 8.95
CA VAL A 84 -2.61 -12.89 9.47
C VAL A 84 -2.10 -11.55 8.96
N GLN A 85 -2.30 -11.23 7.67
CA GLN A 85 -1.86 -9.94 7.12
C GLN A 85 -2.51 -8.77 7.87
N TRP A 86 -3.81 -8.85 8.16
CA TRP A 86 -4.51 -7.77 8.84
C TRP A 86 -4.04 -7.63 10.28
N LEU A 87 -3.86 -8.75 10.98
CA LEU A 87 -3.27 -8.74 12.32
C LEU A 87 -1.89 -8.08 12.32
N LEU A 88 -1.04 -8.40 11.34
CA LEU A 88 0.27 -7.74 11.18
C LEU A 88 0.12 -6.25 10.91
N SER A 89 -0.81 -5.83 10.05
CA SER A 89 -1.09 -4.41 9.80
C SER A 89 -1.51 -3.67 11.07
N PHE A 90 -2.42 -4.23 11.86
CA PHE A 90 -2.83 -3.63 13.14
C PHE A 90 -1.63 -3.53 14.09
N VAL A 91 -0.94 -4.64 14.34
CA VAL A 91 0.19 -4.71 15.27
C VAL A 91 1.33 -3.78 14.87
N GLN A 92 1.64 -3.69 13.58
CA GLN A 92 2.77 -2.88 13.10
C GLN A 92 2.52 -1.37 13.22
N VAL A 93 1.27 -0.91 13.20
CA VAL A 93 0.94 0.51 13.35
C VAL A 93 0.79 0.91 14.83
N ILE A 94 0.62 -0.04 15.76
CA ILE A 94 0.52 0.24 17.21
C ILE A 94 1.68 1.10 17.74
N PRO A 95 2.97 0.85 17.40
CA PRO A 95 4.06 1.71 17.86
C PRO A 95 3.88 3.18 17.48
N VAL A 96 3.33 3.48 16.30
CA VAL A 96 3.07 4.85 15.84
C VAL A 96 2.03 5.53 16.76
N LEU A 97 0.98 4.79 17.12
CA LEU A 97 -0.04 5.23 18.07
C LEU A 97 0.54 5.45 19.48
N LEU A 98 1.29 4.48 20.01
CA LEU A 98 1.86 4.53 21.37
C LEU A 98 2.93 5.62 21.53
N LEU A 99 3.65 5.96 20.46
CA LEU A 99 4.62 7.06 20.44
C LEU A 99 3.97 8.45 20.39
N GLY A 100 2.64 8.54 20.31
CA GLY A 100 1.92 9.81 20.25
C GLY A 100 2.21 10.60 18.97
N THR A 101 2.58 9.92 17.88
CA THR A 101 2.94 10.59 16.61
C THR A 101 1.74 11.03 15.78
N PHE A 102 0.53 10.58 16.13
CA PHE A 102 -0.70 11.12 15.55
C PHE A 102 -1.13 12.37 16.31
N GLU A 103 -1.08 13.49 15.61
CA GLU A 103 -1.37 14.82 16.16
C GLU A 103 -2.57 15.40 15.42
N TYR A 104 -3.39 16.17 16.14
CA TYR A 104 -4.50 16.91 15.53
C TYR A 104 -3.95 18.09 14.73
N LEU A 105 -4.32 18.20 13.45
CA LEU A 105 -3.97 19.33 12.59
C LEU A 105 -5.13 20.33 12.56
N PRO A 106 -5.02 21.50 13.22
CA PRO A 106 -6.14 22.44 13.36
C PRO A 106 -6.61 23.01 12.02
N HIS A 107 -5.68 23.20 11.07
CA HIS A 107 -6.00 23.73 9.75
C HIS A 107 -6.72 22.71 8.84
N ASP A 108 -6.52 21.42 9.12
CA ASP A 108 -7.07 20.34 8.31
C ASP A 108 -8.18 19.54 9.04
N TYR A 109 -8.49 19.88 10.29
CA TYR A 109 -9.59 19.30 11.09
C TYR A 109 -9.55 17.76 11.24
N HIS A 110 -8.38 17.14 11.14
CA HIS A 110 -8.18 15.70 11.33
C HIS A 110 -6.82 15.39 11.96
N CYS A 111 -6.63 14.14 12.38
CA CYS A 111 -5.37 13.68 12.98
C CYS A 111 -4.53 12.98 11.93
N GLN A 112 -3.24 13.30 11.87
CA GLN A 112 -2.27 12.57 11.09
C GLN A 112 -0.87 12.74 11.70
N ILE A 113 0.13 12.11 11.09
CA ILE A 113 1.52 12.45 11.38
C ILE A 113 1.80 13.81 10.76
N ALA A 114 2.10 14.80 11.59
CA ALA A 114 2.34 16.16 11.10
C ALA A 114 3.60 16.22 10.23
N ILE A 115 3.58 17.03 9.15
CA ILE A 115 4.69 17.12 8.19
C ILE A 115 5.98 17.62 8.86
N HIS A 116 5.86 18.48 9.87
CA HIS A 116 6.99 18.99 10.63
C HIS A 116 7.60 17.95 11.58
N ASN A 117 6.85 16.90 11.94
CA ASN A 117 7.33 15.81 12.80
C ASN A 117 8.12 14.78 11.96
N VAL A 118 9.34 15.15 11.57
CA VAL A 118 10.23 14.33 10.73
C VAL A 118 10.49 12.95 11.34
N ARG A 119 10.63 12.88 12.67
CA ARG A 119 10.81 11.59 13.36
C ARG A 119 9.59 10.69 13.19
N GLY A 120 8.39 11.22 13.40
CA GLY A 120 7.13 10.50 13.18
C GLY A 120 6.99 10.05 11.73
N LEU A 121 7.30 10.93 10.77
CA LEU A 121 7.28 10.61 9.34
C LEU A 121 8.21 9.46 8.98
N LEU A 122 9.46 9.47 9.49
CA LEU A 122 10.43 8.41 9.23
C LEU A 122 9.99 7.07 9.82
N ILE A 123 9.47 7.07 11.05
CA ILE A 123 8.94 5.87 11.70
C ILE A 123 7.73 5.33 10.93
N GLY A 124 6.77 6.21 10.58
CA GLY A 124 5.60 5.86 9.79
C GLY A 124 5.98 5.31 8.40
N LEU A 125 6.94 5.93 7.73
CA LEU A 125 7.46 5.46 6.45
C LEU A 125 8.10 4.07 6.57
N ALA A 126 8.97 3.88 7.57
CA ALA A 126 9.66 2.62 7.79
C ALA A 126 8.68 1.47 8.09
N LEU A 127 7.74 1.69 9.01
CA LEU A 127 6.80 0.67 9.45
C LEU A 127 5.72 0.39 8.40
N VAL A 128 5.09 1.43 7.85
CA VAL A 128 3.93 1.26 6.96
C VAL A 128 4.33 0.88 5.54
N HIS A 129 5.48 1.37 5.06
CA HIS A 129 5.88 1.23 3.66
C HIS A 129 7.12 0.34 3.50
N THR A 130 8.25 0.70 4.12
CA THR A 130 9.56 0.09 3.82
C THR A 130 9.61 -1.41 4.13
N ILE A 131 9.09 -1.82 5.28
CA ILE A 131 9.09 -3.23 5.71
C ILE A 131 8.26 -4.12 4.76
N PRO A 132 6.96 -3.89 4.52
CA PRO A 132 6.19 -4.77 3.65
C PRO A 132 6.66 -4.73 2.19
N ILE A 133 7.16 -3.59 1.71
CA ILE A 133 7.78 -3.46 0.38
C ILE A 133 9.04 -4.31 0.26
N SER A 134 9.98 -4.19 1.20
CA SER A 134 11.24 -4.93 1.16
C SER A 134 11.01 -6.44 1.21
N LEU A 135 10.13 -6.91 2.10
CA LEU A 135 9.74 -8.32 2.18
C LEU A 135 9.11 -8.81 0.86
N THR A 136 8.26 -8.00 0.23
CA THR A 136 7.63 -8.33 -1.04
C THR A 136 8.69 -8.48 -2.13
N THR A 137 9.59 -7.52 -2.24
CA THR A 137 10.70 -7.53 -3.21
C THR A 137 11.60 -8.75 -3.00
N MET A 138 11.95 -9.08 -1.75
CA MET A 138 12.74 -10.27 -1.43
C MET A 138 12.04 -11.57 -1.84
N CYS A 139 10.75 -11.72 -1.55
CA CYS A 139 9.99 -12.90 -1.96
C CYS A 139 9.98 -13.09 -3.47
N TYR A 140 9.79 -12.00 -4.24
CA TYR A 140 9.83 -12.07 -5.69
C TYR A 140 11.23 -12.32 -6.24
N ALA A 141 12.26 -11.66 -5.71
CA ALA A 141 13.65 -11.90 -6.12
C ALA A 141 14.05 -13.37 -5.91
N TYR A 142 13.71 -13.95 -4.76
CA TYR A 142 13.97 -15.36 -4.47
C TYR A 142 13.18 -16.28 -5.41
N THR A 143 11.90 -15.98 -5.65
CA THR A 143 11.06 -16.74 -6.60
C THR A 143 11.71 -16.76 -7.99
N MET A 144 12.21 -15.61 -8.46
CA MET A 144 12.85 -15.50 -9.77
C MET A 144 14.18 -16.25 -9.83
N PHE A 145 15.02 -16.12 -8.81
CA PHE A 145 16.27 -16.87 -8.72
C PHE A 145 16.02 -18.39 -8.77
N TYR A 146 15.01 -18.87 -8.05
CA TYR A 146 14.62 -20.28 -8.04
C TYR A 146 14.15 -20.75 -9.42
N ILE A 147 13.34 -19.96 -10.11
CA ILE A 147 12.87 -20.27 -11.48
C ILE A 147 14.03 -20.30 -12.45
N GLN A 148 14.92 -19.30 -12.44
CA GLN A 148 16.10 -19.27 -13.31
C GLN A 148 16.99 -20.49 -13.11
N LYS A 149 17.19 -20.92 -11.86
CA LYS A 149 17.97 -22.13 -11.53
C LYS A 149 17.36 -23.40 -12.13
N ILE A 150 16.03 -23.53 -12.14
CA ILE A 150 15.33 -24.68 -12.72
C ILE A 150 15.25 -24.59 -14.26
N SER A 151 14.98 -23.40 -14.80
CA SER A 151 14.87 -23.12 -16.24
C SER A 151 16.19 -23.25 -16.98
N ALA A 152 17.33 -23.05 -16.31
CA ALA A 152 18.66 -23.26 -16.88
C ALA A 152 18.89 -24.73 -17.31
N THR A 153 18.12 -25.68 -16.78
CA THR A 153 18.27 -27.10 -17.08
C THR A 153 17.44 -27.56 -18.29
N ILE A 154 16.27 -26.95 -18.58
CA ILE A 154 15.41 -27.31 -19.73
C ILE A 154 14.60 -26.07 -20.18
N LYS A 155 14.85 -25.55 -21.39
CA LYS A 155 14.01 -24.51 -22.01
C LYS A 155 12.94 -25.13 -22.91
N THR A 156 11.68 -25.10 -22.47
CA THR A 156 10.51 -25.49 -23.28
C THR A 156 9.64 -24.28 -23.64
N ALA A 157 8.75 -24.40 -24.62
CA ALA A 157 7.75 -23.37 -24.95
C ALA A 157 6.84 -23.01 -23.75
N ARG A 158 6.64 -23.96 -22.83
CA ARG A 158 5.96 -23.75 -21.55
C ARG A 158 6.75 -22.85 -20.60
N GLN A 159 8.08 -22.89 -20.65
CA GLN A 159 8.97 -21.98 -19.91
C GLN A 159 8.80 -20.54 -20.41
N LEU A 160 8.80 -20.30 -21.73
CA LEU A 160 8.60 -18.97 -22.32
C LEU A 160 7.28 -18.31 -21.91
N ALA A 161 6.18 -19.08 -21.90
CA ALA A 161 4.88 -18.59 -21.45
C ALA A 161 4.84 -18.29 -19.94
N THR A 162 5.64 -19.01 -19.15
CA THR A 162 5.79 -18.79 -17.71
C THR A 162 6.64 -17.54 -17.45
N ASP A 163 7.78 -17.39 -18.15
CA ASP A 163 8.65 -16.22 -18.09
C ASP A 163 7.91 -14.93 -18.46
N GLN A 164 7.01 -14.96 -19.47
CA GLN A 164 6.18 -13.81 -19.81
C GLN A 164 5.18 -13.44 -18.69
N ARG A 165 4.51 -14.43 -18.08
CA ARG A 165 3.63 -14.17 -16.92
C ARG A 165 4.41 -13.63 -15.73
N ASP A 166 5.61 -14.13 -15.54
CA ASP A 166 6.49 -13.77 -14.43
C ASP A 166 7.02 -12.35 -14.59
N PHE A 167 7.43 -11.98 -15.79
CA PHE A 167 7.81 -10.62 -16.19
C PHE A 167 6.65 -9.63 -16.03
N LEU A 168 5.43 -10.00 -16.42
CA LEU A 168 4.25 -9.14 -16.23
C LEU A 168 3.98 -8.86 -14.74
N VAL A 169 4.20 -9.84 -13.86
CA VAL A 169 4.02 -9.64 -12.42
C VAL A 169 5.13 -8.77 -11.84
N LEU A 170 6.40 -9.00 -12.20
CA LEU A 170 7.50 -8.11 -11.82
C LEU A 170 7.26 -6.68 -12.29
N LYS A 171 6.80 -6.51 -13.53
CA LYS A 171 6.43 -5.21 -14.08
C LYS A 171 5.33 -4.55 -13.24
N ARG A 172 4.31 -5.28 -12.78
CA ARG A 172 3.29 -4.72 -11.88
C ARG A 172 3.88 -4.26 -10.56
N ILE A 173 4.72 -5.07 -9.92
CA ILE A 173 5.34 -4.71 -8.63
C ILE A 173 6.22 -3.49 -8.82
N PHE A 174 7.05 -3.49 -9.87
CA PHE A 174 7.91 -2.36 -10.19
C PHE A 174 7.10 -1.08 -10.42
N ILE A 175 6.02 -1.15 -11.19
CA ILE A 175 5.14 0.00 -11.41
C ILE A 175 4.48 0.45 -10.09
N VAL A 176 3.92 -0.47 -9.31
CA VAL A 176 3.30 -0.15 -8.01
C VAL A 176 4.31 0.51 -7.07
N LEU A 177 5.53 -0.04 -6.96
CA LEU A 177 6.60 0.53 -6.15
C LEU A 177 7.02 1.91 -6.64
N THR A 178 7.19 2.08 -7.94
CA THR A 178 7.60 3.35 -8.54
C THR A 178 6.53 4.41 -8.34
N THR A 179 5.25 4.08 -8.55
CA THR A 179 4.12 4.98 -8.33
C THR A 179 3.98 5.36 -6.86
N LEU A 180 4.25 4.45 -5.92
CA LEU A 180 4.16 4.74 -4.49
C LEU A 180 5.34 5.58 -4.00
N ILE A 181 6.57 5.31 -4.47
CA ILE A 181 7.72 6.18 -4.19
C ILE A 181 7.48 7.58 -4.76
N ALA A 182 7.01 7.67 -6.00
CA ALA A 182 6.65 8.94 -6.63
C ALA A 182 5.58 9.70 -5.84
N SER A 183 4.59 9.01 -5.28
CA SER A 183 3.55 9.62 -4.45
C SER A 183 4.05 10.14 -3.08
N GLY A 184 5.15 9.57 -2.57
CA GLY A 184 5.80 10.04 -1.34
C GLY A 184 6.75 11.22 -1.56
N MET A 185 7.18 11.48 -2.80
CA MET A 185 8.13 12.56 -3.10
C MET A 185 7.58 13.95 -2.73
N PRO A 186 6.30 14.31 -2.97
CA PRO A 186 5.76 15.59 -2.53
C PRO A 186 5.87 15.79 -1.01
N ALA A 187 5.50 14.77 -0.22
CA ALA A 187 5.60 14.84 1.24
C ALA A 187 7.04 15.07 1.71
N PHE A 188 7.99 14.37 1.10
CA PHE A 188 9.40 14.52 1.40
C PHE A 188 9.94 15.91 1.01
N SER A 189 9.64 16.39 -0.20
CA SER A 189 10.07 17.70 -0.68
C SER A 189 9.50 18.85 0.17
N ILE A 190 8.23 18.75 0.58
CA ILE A 190 7.59 19.74 1.47
C ILE A 190 8.22 19.68 2.87
N GLY A 191 8.44 18.48 3.40
CA GLY A 191 9.11 18.31 4.69
C GLY A 191 10.53 18.90 4.70
N LEU A 192 11.29 18.70 3.62
CA LEU A 192 12.61 19.34 3.46
C LEU A 192 12.50 20.85 3.35
N TYR A 193 11.56 21.37 2.55
CA TYR A 193 11.32 22.81 2.43
C TYR A 193 11.05 23.44 3.81
N PHE A 194 10.21 22.80 4.63
CA PHE A 194 9.93 23.26 5.99
C PHE A 194 11.19 23.31 6.88
N GLN A 195 12.11 22.35 6.76
CA GLN A 195 13.37 22.38 7.52
C GLN A 195 14.27 23.57 7.15
N PHE A 196 14.22 24.04 5.90
CA PHE A 196 15.02 25.18 5.46
C PHE A 196 14.35 26.53 5.72
N THR A 197 13.02 26.62 5.61
CA THR A 197 12.30 27.91 5.68
C THR A 197 11.57 28.14 7.00
N GLY A 198 11.34 27.09 7.80
CA GLY A 198 10.51 27.15 9.00
C GLY A 198 9.02 27.42 8.74
N HIS A 199 8.61 27.50 7.46
CA HIS A 199 7.25 27.83 7.07
C HIS A 199 6.59 26.66 6.33
N LEU A 200 5.44 26.20 6.82
CA LEU A 200 4.64 25.17 6.16
C LEU A 200 3.42 25.83 5.50
N PRO A 201 3.30 25.82 4.17
CA PRO A 201 2.15 26.43 3.50
C PRO A 201 0.88 25.61 3.78
N TYR A 202 -0.26 26.28 3.93
CA TYR A 202 -1.54 25.63 4.26
C TYR A 202 -2.00 24.58 3.23
N TRP A 203 -1.63 24.75 1.95
CA TRP A 203 -1.98 23.82 0.88
C TRP A 203 -1.12 22.55 0.85
N SER A 204 -0.05 22.50 1.66
CA SER A 204 0.93 21.40 1.64
C SER A 204 0.30 20.03 1.92
N THR A 205 -0.50 19.93 2.99
CA THR A 205 -1.22 18.71 3.35
C THR A 205 -2.15 18.30 2.20
N GLN A 206 -2.97 19.23 1.70
CA GLN A 206 -3.94 18.95 0.65
C GLN A 206 -3.28 18.45 -0.64
N PHE A 207 -2.14 19.04 -1.03
CA PHE A 207 -1.38 18.62 -2.20
C PHE A 207 -0.78 17.21 -2.03
N GLN A 208 -0.28 16.87 -0.84
CA GLN A 208 0.19 15.52 -0.53
C GLN A 208 -0.94 14.49 -0.67
N TRP A 209 -2.12 14.77 -0.11
CA TRP A 209 -3.27 13.87 -0.19
C TRP A 209 -3.78 13.71 -1.62
N LEU A 210 -3.78 14.78 -2.42
CA LEU A 210 -4.09 14.72 -3.85
C LEU A 210 -3.11 13.84 -4.61
N SER A 211 -1.81 13.97 -4.34
CA SER A 211 -0.78 13.13 -4.97
C SER A 211 -0.94 11.65 -4.62
N ALA A 212 -1.18 11.35 -3.34
CA ALA A 212 -1.39 9.97 -2.88
C ALA A 212 -2.65 9.33 -3.48
N THR A 213 -3.77 10.06 -3.54
CA THR A 213 -5.01 9.56 -4.15
C THR A 213 -4.88 9.35 -5.65
N PHE A 214 -4.21 10.28 -6.35
CA PHE A 214 -3.92 10.14 -7.78
C PHE A 214 -3.04 8.93 -8.07
N ALA A 215 -2.02 8.69 -7.24
CA ALA A 215 -1.17 7.50 -7.34
C ALA A 215 -1.95 6.20 -7.14
N MET A 216 -2.86 6.15 -6.16
CA MET A 216 -3.73 5.00 -5.93
C MET A 216 -4.70 4.74 -7.09
N LEU A 217 -5.22 5.80 -7.72
CA LEU A 217 -6.04 5.72 -8.92
C LEU A 217 -5.24 5.13 -10.10
N ILE A 218 -4.03 5.64 -10.34
CA ILE A 218 -3.13 5.11 -11.37
C ILE A 218 -2.84 3.63 -11.12
N VAL A 219 -2.49 3.25 -9.89
CA VAL A 219 -2.25 1.84 -9.55
C VAL A 219 -3.48 0.99 -9.83
N SER A 220 -4.67 1.46 -9.45
CA SER A 220 -5.93 0.73 -9.69
C SER A 220 -6.20 0.52 -11.19
N ILE A 221 -6.00 1.57 -11.99
CA ILE A 221 -6.13 1.51 -13.45
C ILE A 221 -5.13 0.51 -14.04
N ILE A 222 -3.86 0.59 -13.64
CA ILE A 222 -2.80 -0.29 -14.12
C ILE A 222 -3.09 -1.75 -13.73
N LEU A 223 -3.59 -1.99 -12.52
CA LEU A 223 -3.98 -3.33 -12.09
C LEU A 223 -5.09 -3.91 -12.97
N ILE A 224 -6.06 -3.10 -13.40
CA ILE A 224 -7.09 -3.52 -14.35
C ILE A 224 -6.45 -3.87 -15.70
N PHE A 225 -5.70 -2.96 -16.30
CA PHE A 225 -5.14 -3.14 -17.65
C PHE A 225 -4.09 -4.24 -17.76
N VAL A 226 -3.28 -4.45 -16.72
CA VAL A 226 -2.21 -5.46 -16.74
C VAL A 226 -2.76 -6.83 -16.33
N SER A 227 -3.93 -6.94 -15.70
CA SER A 227 -4.50 -8.23 -15.27
C SER A 227 -4.88 -9.13 -16.46
N PRO A 228 -4.34 -10.36 -16.57
CA PRO A 228 -4.57 -11.26 -17.70
C PRO A 228 -6.03 -11.76 -17.80
N ASN A 229 -6.88 -11.43 -16.84
CA ASN A 229 -8.28 -11.84 -16.83
C ASN A 229 -9.20 -10.86 -17.60
N VAL A 230 -8.75 -9.65 -17.92
CA VAL A 230 -9.55 -8.67 -18.68
C VAL A 230 -9.79 -9.07 -20.15
N PRO A 231 -8.83 -9.68 -20.89
CA PRO A 231 -9.16 -10.16 -22.23
C PRO A 231 -10.22 -11.27 -22.25
N LYS A 232 -10.43 -12.02 -21.16
CA LYS A 232 -11.56 -12.96 -21.05
C LYS A 232 -12.92 -12.25 -20.86
N PHE A 233 -12.95 -11.10 -20.19
CA PHE A 233 -14.15 -10.28 -20.07
C PHE A 233 -14.48 -9.54 -21.38
N ARG A 234 -13.47 -9.14 -22.15
CA ARG A 234 -13.65 -8.48 -23.46
C ARG A 234 -14.29 -9.42 -24.50
N MET A 235 -14.09 -10.73 -24.38
CA MET A 235 -14.75 -11.73 -25.25
C MET A 235 -16.23 -11.97 -24.90
N TYR A 236 -16.66 -11.68 -23.66
CA TYR A 236 -18.06 -11.82 -23.25
C TYR A 236 -18.94 -10.62 -23.59
N PHE A 237 -18.34 -9.45 -23.84
CA PHE A 237 -19.04 -8.23 -24.26
C PHE A 237 -18.93 -7.97 -25.78
N ALA A 238 -18.34 -8.90 -26.52
CA ALA A 238 -18.24 -8.88 -27.99
C ALA A 238 -19.09 -9.98 -28.66
N GLN A 239 -20.02 -10.57 -27.91
CA GLN A 239 -21.14 -11.38 -28.39
C GLN A 239 -22.45 -10.67 -28.02
#